data_AF-A0A842UX10-F1
#
_entry.id   AF-A0A842UX10-F1
#
_cell.length_a   1.000
_cell.length_b   1.000
_cell.length_c   1.000
_cell.angle_alpha   90.00
_cell.angle_beta   90.00
_cell.angle_gamma   90.00
#
_symmetry.space_group_name_H-M   'P 1'
#
loop_
_entity.id
_entity.type
_entity.pdbx_description
1 polymer ?
#
loop_
_entity_poly.entity_id
_entity_poly.type
_entity_poly.pdbx_seq_one_letter_code
_entity_poly.pdbx_strand_id
1 'polypeptide(L)'
;MGKAVKRVEGMKAGIVIVCAVTLILLRWFLPIHEEGYTNSFFFYFLMPLLLIILLFRQSPKRFGFRLGDWKKGLKYAGMFGAAALVLNLAGMLFPSIRETYGNDYTIAAFGIYLLKYGLAIGAEEFFFRGFMLFGLAERFGRDAIFIQMIPFALLHLGKPGVEAFTTIITGLILGYIALKSKAWWPAWLSHLSIGLTIGIYANWGTLF
;
A
#
# COMPACT_ATOMS: atom_id res chain seq x y z
N MET A 1 3.68 -26.61 25.53
CA MET A 1 3.96 -25.22 25.06
C MET A 1 3.22 -24.82 23.77
N GLY A 2 3.02 -25.67 22.76
CA GLY A 2 2.49 -25.25 21.45
C GLY A 2 1.03 -24.74 21.37
N LYS A 3 0.11 -25.21 22.23
CA LYS A 3 -1.32 -24.80 22.16
C LYS A 3 -1.57 -23.36 22.67
N ALA A 4 -0.90 -22.96 23.75
CA ALA A 4 -1.06 -21.62 24.33
C ALA A 4 -0.49 -20.52 23.42
N VAL A 5 0.69 -20.75 22.84
CA VAL A 5 1.31 -19.82 21.86
C VAL A 5 0.40 -19.64 20.65
N LYS A 6 -0.07 -20.74 20.05
CA LYS A 6 -1.02 -20.71 18.93
C LYS A 6 -2.34 -19.99 19.26
N ARG A 7 -2.80 -20.02 20.51
CA ARG A 7 -4.01 -19.31 20.95
C ARG A 7 -3.77 -17.80 20.99
N VAL A 8 -2.64 -17.37 21.54
CA VAL A 8 -2.26 -15.94 21.61
C VAL A 8 -2.04 -15.35 20.22
N GLU A 9 -1.34 -16.07 19.33
CA GLU A 9 -1.15 -15.66 17.93
C GLU A 9 -2.50 -15.55 17.19
N GLY A 10 -3.40 -16.51 17.40
CA GLY A 10 -4.74 -16.47 16.80
C GLY A 10 -5.57 -15.26 17.26
N MET A 11 -5.51 -14.93 18.56
CA MET A 11 -6.22 -13.77 19.10
C MET A 11 -5.68 -12.45 18.54
N LYS A 12 -4.34 -12.31 18.45
CA LYS A 12 -3.71 -11.13 17.83
C LYS A 12 -4.09 -10.98 16.37
N ALA A 13 -4.04 -12.07 15.60
CA ALA A 13 -4.44 -12.07 14.20
C ALA A 13 -5.91 -11.66 14.04
N GLY A 14 -6.80 -12.15 14.92
CA GLY A 14 -8.20 -11.73 14.95
C GLY A 14 -8.37 -10.23 15.19
N ILE A 15 -7.65 -9.67 16.17
CA ILE A 15 -7.67 -8.22 16.45
C ILE A 15 -7.17 -7.43 15.24
N VAL A 16 -6.07 -7.85 14.60
CA VAL A 16 -5.55 -7.18 13.39
C VAL A 16 -6.59 -7.17 12.28
N ILE A 17 -7.27 -8.29 12.03
CA ILE A 17 -8.32 -8.38 11.00
C ILE A 17 -9.49 -7.46 11.35
N VAL A 18 -10.00 -7.50 12.59
CA VAL A 18 -11.13 -6.67 13.02
C VAL A 18 -10.79 -5.19 12.92
N CYS A 19 -9.62 -4.77 13.41
CA CYS A 19 -9.18 -3.38 13.31
C CYS A 19 -9.04 -2.95 11.86
N ALA A 20 -8.47 -3.80 11.00
CA ALA A 20 -8.28 -3.47 9.60
C ALA A 20 -9.60 -3.35 8.83
N VAL A 21 -10.52 -4.31 9.02
CA VAL A 21 -11.85 -4.26 8.39
C VAL A 21 -12.61 -3.04 8.89
N THR A 22 -12.59 -2.77 10.20
CA THR A 22 -13.24 -1.57 10.76
C THR A 22 -12.68 -0.30 10.13
N LEU A 23 -11.35 -0.18 10.02
CA LEU A 23 -10.69 0.95 9.41
C LEU A 23 -11.04 1.17 7.94
N ILE A 24 -11.22 0.07 7.19
CA ILE A 24 -11.67 0.13 5.80
C ILE A 24 -13.14 0.54 5.75
N LEU A 25 -14.00 -0.06 6.56
CA LEU A 25 -15.43 0.27 6.62
C LEU A 25 -15.68 1.72 7.03
N LEU A 26 -14.94 2.24 8.01
CA LEU A 26 -15.04 3.64 8.42
C LEU A 26 -14.79 4.58 7.25
N ARG A 27 -13.91 4.22 6.32
CA ARG A 27 -13.69 4.99 5.08
C ARG A 27 -14.98 5.13 4.27
N TRP A 28 -15.77 4.06 4.15
CA TRP A 28 -17.02 4.04 3.39
C TRP A 28 -18.18 4.74 4.10
N PHE A 29 -18.18 4.77 5.44
CA PHE A 29 -19.27 5.35 6.23
C PHE A 29 -19.03 6.79 6.71
N LEU A 30 -17.77 7.23 6.72
CA LEU A 30 -17.38 8.60 7.08
C LEU A 30 -16.83 9.31 5.84
N PRO A 31 -16.93 10.65 5.76
CA PRO A 31 -16.38 11.44 4.64
C PRO A 31 -14.83 11.51 4.66
N ILE A 32 -14.16 10.43 5.07
CA ILE A 32 -12.70 10.27 5.08
C ILE A 32 -12.14 10.40 3.66
N HIS A 33 -12.90 10.00 2.64
CA HIS A 33 -12.53 10.16 1.23
C HIS A 33 -12.54 11.62 0.75
N GLU A 34 -13.34 12.50 1.37
CA GLU A 34 -13.64 13.83 0.85
C GLU A 34 -12.61 14.90 1.28
N GLU A 35 -11.87 14.67 2.37
CA GLU A 35 -10.88 15.63 2.89
C GLU A 35 -9.43 15.40 2.43
N GLY A 36 -9.23 14.50 1.45
CA GLY A 36 -7.94 14.28 0.80
C GLY A 36 -6.91 13.48 1.63
N TYR A 37 -5.62 13.74 1.38
CA TYR A 37 -4.50 12.91 1.84
C TYR A 37 -4.30 12.85 3.37
N THR A 38 -4.82 13.83 4.12
CA THR A 38 -4.58 14.01 5.56
C THR A 38 -5.29 12.94 6.40
N ASN A 39 -6.53 12.60 6.04
CA ASN A 39 -7.30 11.58 6.76
C ASN A 39 -6.74 10.17 6.52
N SER A 40 -6.28 9.87 5.30
CA SER A 40 -5.59 8.61 5.01
C SER A 40 -4.37 8.39 5.92
N PHE A 41 -3.58 9.44 6.19
CA PHE A 41 -2.44 9.30 7.09
C PHE A 41 -2.86 8.97 8.52
N PHE A 42 -3.87 9.64 9.06
CA PHE A 42 -4.33 9.35 10.42
C PHE A 42 -4.85 7.90 10.56
N PHE A 43 -5.75 7.47 9.67
CA PHE A 43 -6.41 6.17 9.77
C PHE A 43 -5.52 5.00 9.37
N TYR A 44 -4.61 5.17 8.40
CA TYR A 44 -3.78 4.09 7.87
C TYR A 44 -2.34 4.12 8.40
N PHE A 45 -1.88 5.24 8.97
CA PHE A 45 -0.56 5.31 9.62
C PHE A 45 -0.63 5.46 11.12
N LEU A 46 -1.18 6.57 11.60
CA LEU A 46 -1.09 6.91 13.02
C LEU A 46 -1.89 5.93 13.88
N MET A 47 -3.14 5.63 13.52
CA MET A 47 -3.98 4.73 14.30
C MET A 47 -3.42 3.30 14.37
N PRO A 48 -2.98 2.64 13.26
CA PRO A 48 -2.35 1.33 13.33
C PRO A 48 -1.04 1.33 14.12
N LEU A 49 -0.25 2.42 14.04
CA LEU A 49 0.96 2.57 14.87
C LEU A 49 0.62 2.68 16.36
N LEU A 50 -0.42 3.42 16.72
CA LEU A 50 -0.92 3.50 18.09
C LEU A 50 -1.45 2.16 18.59
N LEU A 51 -2.15 1.38 17.75
CA LEU A 51 -2.58 0.03 18.09
C LEU A 51 -1.37 -0.89 18.37
N ILE A 52 -0.31 -0.79 17.59
CA ILE A 52 0.94 -1.54 17.83
C ILE A 52 1.57 -1.19 19.18
N ILE A 53 1.67 0.09 19.50
CA ILE A 53 2.39 0.58 20.68
C ILE A 53 1.56 0.44 21.96
N LEU A 54 0.27 0.79 21.91
CA LEU A 54 -0.59 0.87 23.09
C LEU A 54 -1.34 -0.43 23.37
N LEU A 55 -1.94 -1.04 22.34
CA LEU A 55 -2.76 -2.26 22.50
C LEU A 55 -1.88 -3.51 22.47
N PHE A 56 -1.05 -3.68 21.42
CA PHE A 56 -0.18 -4.84 21.30
C PHE A 56 1.09 -4.75 22.14
N ARG A 57 1.51 -3.54 22.52
CA ARG A 57 2.74 -3.26 23.28
C ARG A 57 3.96 -3.91 22.62
N GLN A 58 4.00 -3.87 21.29
CA GLN A 58 5.06 -4.45 20.47
C GLN A 58 5.92 -3.37 19.83
N SER A 59 7.18 -3.71 19.55
CA SER A 59 8.06 -2.81 18.81
C SER A 59 7.57 -2.62 17.37
N PRO A 60 7.48 -1.37 16.85
CA PRO A 60 7.18 -1.10 15.44
C PRO A 60 8.15 -1.80 14.47
N LYS A 61 9.36 -2.13 14.92
CA LYS A 61 10.32 -2.93 14.13
C LYS A 61 9.74 -4.29 13.68
N ARG A 62 8.82 -4.90 14.45
CA ARG A 62 8.14 -6.15 14.05
C ARG A 62 7.20 -5.94 12.87
N PHE A 63 6.72 -4.71 12.68
CA PHE A 63 5.79 -4.29 11.63
C PHE A 63 6.51 -3.56 10.49
N GLY A 64 7.78 -3.90 10.26
CA GLY A 64 8.53 -3.42 9.09
C GLY A 64 9.16 -2.03 9.21
N PHE A 65 9.14 -1.37 10.38
CA PHE A 65 9.95 -0.17 10.64
C PHE A 65 11.44 -0.52 10.82
N ARG A 66 12.04 -1.04 9.76
CA ARG A 66 13.43 -1.46 9.66
C ARG A 66 13.92 -1.21 8.24
N LEU A 67 15.24 -1.11 8.06
CA LEU A 67 15.82 -1.13 6.72
C LEU A 67 15.58 -2.47 6.02
N GLY A 68 15.59 -3.57 6.77
CA GLY A 68 15.40 -4.91 6.21
C GLY A 68 16.57 -5.34 5.31
N ASP A 69 16.31 -6.26 4.37
CA ASP A 69 17.22 -6.58 3.28
C ASP A 69 17.02 -5.56 2.15
N TRP A 70 17.59 -4.36 2.35
CA TRP A 70 17.37 -3.21 1.48
C TRP A 70 17.82 -3.46 0.03
N LYS A 71 18.85 -4.29 -0.19
CA LYS A 71 19.31 -4.65 -1.54
C LYS A 71 18.25 -5.47 -2.28
N LYS A 72 17.66 -6.48 -1.62
CA LYS A 72 16.54 -7.22 -2.19
C LYS A 72 15.30 -6.35 -2.35
N GLY A 73 15.03 -5.48 -1.38
CA GLY A 73 13.94 -4.50 -1.44
C GLY A 73 14.04 -3.62 -2.67
N LEU A 74 15.17 -2.94 -2.88
CA LEU A 74 15.41 -2.11 -4.06
C LEU A 74 15.40 -2.91 -5.36
N LYS A 75 15.97 -4.12 -5.39
CA LYS A 75 15.93 -4.99 -6.57
C LYS A 75 14.48 -5.26 -6.98
N TYR A 76 13.64 -5.72 -6.06
CA TYR A 76 12.25 -6.03 -6.39
C TYR A 76 11.42 -4.77 -6.67
N ALA A 77 11.66 -3.67 -5.95
CA ALA A 77 11.00 -2.41 -6.22
C ALA A 77 11.36 -1.84 -7.59
N GLY A 78 12.63 -1.94 -8.01
CA GLY A 78 13.08 -1.56 -9.34
C GLY A 78 12.49 -2.44 -10.43
N MET A 79 12.43 -3.76 -10.23
CA MET A 79 11.76 -4.68 -11.16
C MET A 79 10.28 -4.36 -11.31
N PHE A 80 9.60 -4.08 -10.20
CA PHE A 80 8.20 -3.67 -10.20
C PHE A 80 8.01 -2.34 -10.92
N GLY A 81 8.83 -1.33 -10.61
CA GLY A 81 8.75 0.00 -11.23
C GLY A 81 9.03 -0.04 -12.73
N ALA A 82 9.97 -0.87 -13.18
CA ALA A 82 10.22 -1.09 -14.61
C ALA A 82 9.01 -1.73 -15.30
N ALA A 83 8.38 -2.74 -14.68
CA ALA A 83 7.16 -3.35 -15.20
C ALA A 83 5.99 -2.36 -15.21
N ALA A 84 5.81 -1.58 -14.14
CA ALA A 84 4.79 -0.54 -14.04
C ALA A 84 4.98 0.53 -15.12
N LEU A 85 6.22 0.97 -15.35
CA LEU A 85 6.55 1.89 -16.45
C LEU A 85 6.11 1.31 -17.80
N VAL A 86 6.51 0.09 -18.14
CA VAL A 86 6.13 -0.54 -19.42
C VAL A 86 4.61 -0.66 -19.56
N LEU A 87 3.91 -1.08 -18.51
CA LEU A 87 2.45 -1.19 -18.53
C LEU A 87 1.76 0.17 -18.68
N ASN A 88 2.26 1.20 -18.01
CA ASN A 88 1.73 2.56 -18.11
C ASN A 88 2.05 3.20 -19.47
N LEU A 89 3.20 2.86 -20.08
CA LEU A 89 3.53 3.24 -21.45
C LEU A 89 2.57 2.60 -22.46
N ALA A 90 2.17 1.33 -22.28
CA ALA A 90 1.12 0.73 -23.09
C ALA A 90 -0.25 1.40 -22.84
N GLY A 91 -0.50 1.84 -21.61
CA GLY A 91 -1.64 2.69 -21.23
C GLY A 91 -1.73 3.99 -22.03
N MET A 92 -0.63 4.46 -22.64
CA MET A 92 -0.61 5.69 -23.43
C MET A 92 -1.50 5.64 -24.68
N LEU A 93 -1.84 4.43 -25.11
CA LEU A 93 -2.71 4.19 -26.25
C LEU A 93 -4.19 4.51 -25.95
N PHE A 94 -4.53 4.78 -24.68
CA PHE A 94 -5.92 4.98 -24.23
C PHE A 94 -6.15 6.42 -23.75
N PRO A 95 -6.97 7.23 -24.45
CA PRO A 95 -7.28 8.61 -24.07
C PRO A 95 -7.82 8.77 -22.64
N SER A 96 -8.53 7.75 -22.14
CA SER A 96 -9.14 7.74 -20.81
C SER A 96 -8.14 7.96 -19.66
N ILE A 97 -6.87 7.57 -19.83
CA ILE A 97 -5.83 7.77 -18.80
C ILE A 97 -5.51 9.26 -18.66
N ARG A 98 -5.41 10.00 -19.78
CA ARG A 98 -5.18 11.45 -19.74
C ARG A 98 -6.39 12.19 -19.20
N GLU A 99 -7.61 11.78 -19.56
CA GLU A 99 -8.83 12.39 -19.02
C GLU A 99 -8.95 12.21 -17.50
N THR A 100 -8.48 11.07 -16.97
CA THR A 100 -8.58 10.75 -15.53
C THR A 100 -7.47 11.41 -14.71
N TYR A 101 -6.25 11.48 -15.24
CA TYR A 101 -5.06 11.86 -14.47
C TYR A 101 -4.36 13.15 -14.95
N GLY A 102 -4.74 13.68 -16.11
CA GLY A 102 -4.18 14.92 -16.67
C GLY A 102 -4.70 16.13 -15.91
N ASN A 103 -3.77 16.93 -15.38
CA ASN A 103 -4.10 18.11 -14.56
C ASN A 103 -3.26 19.34 -14.94
N ASP A 104 -2.58 19.30 -16.10
CA ASP A 104 -1.68 20.34 -16.63
C ASP A 104 -0.72 20.92 -15.57
N TYR A 105 -0.13 20.04 -14.77
CA TYR A 105 0.77 20.46 -13.70
C TYR A 105 2.01 21.17 -14.25
N THR A 106 2.45 22.23 -13.55
CA THR A 106 3.86 22.66 -13.63
C THR A 106 4.75 21.63 -12.94
N ILE A 107 6.05 21.61 -13.23
CA ILE A 107 7.01 20.70 -12.55
C ILE A 107 6.94 20.87 -11.03
N ALA A 108 6.86 22.11 -10.53
CA ALA A 108 6.75 22.40 -9.11
C ALA A 108 5.42 21.88 -8.50
N ALA A 109 4.29 22.12 -9.19
CA ALA A 109 2.98 21.64 -8.75
C ALA A 109 2.92 20.10 -8.72
N PHE A 110 3.50 19.44 -9.72
CA PHE A 110 3.61 17.99 -9.77
C PHE A 110 4.49 17.43 -8.66
N GLY A 111 5.60 18.09 -8.33
CA GLY A 111 6.43 17.72 -7.18
C GLY A 111 5.66 17.76 -5.86
N ILE A 112 4.86 18.81 -5.63
CA ILE A 112 3.99 18.91 -4.44
C ILE A 112 2.92 17.82 -4.43
N TYR A 113 2.28 17.58 -5.58
CA TYR A 113 1.32 16.48 -5.74
C TYR A 113 1.96 15.13 -5.39
N LEU A 114 3.14 14.84 -5.95
CA LEU A 114 3.84 13.58 -5.75
C LEU A 114 4.24 13.37 -4.28
N LEU A 115 4.63 14.44 -3.58
CA LEU A 115 4.91 14.38 -2.13
C LEU A 115 3.66 14.04 -1.33
N LYS A 116 2.54 14.71 -1.60
CA LYS A 116 1.26 14.45 -0.92
C LYS A 116 0.74 13.05 -1.21
N TYR A 117 0.78 12.65 -2.48
CA TYR A 117 0.45 11.30 -2.93
C TYR A 117 1.33 10.27 -2.23
N GLY A 118 2.65 10.48 -2.23
CA GLY A 118 3.65 9.62 -1.60
C GLY A 118 3.40 9.41 -0.11
N LEU A 119 3.03 10.46 0.64
CA LEU A 119 2.67 10.34 2.06
C LEU A 119 1.41 9.49 2.27
N ALA A 120 0.37 9.70 1.46
CA ALA A 120 -0.86 8.95 1.59
C ALA A 120 -0.70 7.48 1.23
N ILE A 121 -0.05 7.16 0.10
CA ILE A 121 0.23 5.75 -0.23
C ILE A 121 1.23 5.14 0.75
N GLY A 122 2.13 5.92 1.36
CA GLY A 122 3.00 5.44 2.43
C GLY A 122 2.22 5.00 3.65
N ALA A 123 1.16 5.74 4.00
CA ALA A 123 0.23 5.35 5.06
C ALA A 123 -0.51 4.05 4.71
N GLU A 124 -1.03 3.93 3.50
CA GLU A 124 -1.70 2.70 3.04
C GLU A 124 -0.73 1.50 3.02
N GLU A 125 0.48 1.68 2.50
CA GLU A 125 1.47 0.61 2.45
C GLU A 125 1.90 0.17 3.84
N PHE A 126 2.06 1.12 4.79
CA PHE A 126 2.27 0.74 6.16
C PHE A 126 1.05 0.01 6.76
N PHE A 127 -0.18 0.43 6.47
CA PHE A 127 -1.38 -0.29 6.94
C PHE A 127 -1.41 -1.75 6.45
N PHE A 128 -1.25 -1.96 5.14
CA PHE A 128 -1.35 -3.31 4.56
C PHE A 128 -0.09 -4.14 4.78
N ARG A 129 1.10 -3.59 4.54
CA ARG A 129 2.36 -4.36 4.56
C ARG A 129 3.03 -4.29 5.93
N GLY A 130 2.88 -3.17 6.63
CA GLY A 130 3.33 -3.02 8.00
C GLY A 130 2.40 -3.73 8.99
N PHE A 131 1.24 -3.13 9.24
CA PHE A 131 0.29 -3.56 10.27
C PHE A 131 -0.35 -4.92 9.96
N MET A 132 -1.02 -5.06 8.81
CA MET A 132 -1.74 -6.30 8.48
C MET A 132 -0.79 -7.46 8.15
N LEU A 133 0.06 -7.32 7.14
CA LEU A 133 0.91 -8.42 6.66
C LEU A 133 1.82 -8.94 7.77
N PHE A 134 2.63 -8.09 8.42
CA PHE A 134 3.53 -8.57 9.47
C PHE A 134 2.78 -8.94 10.76
N GLY A 135 1.65 -8.30 11.07
CA GLY A 135 0.79 -8.70 12.18
C GLY A 135 0.17 -10.09 11.99
N LEU A 136 -0.11 -10.48 10.75
CA LEU A 136 -0.66 -11.79 10.38
C LEU A 136 0.42 -12.85 10.11
N ALA A 137 1.64 -12.44 9.72
CA ALA A 137 2.72 -13.35 9.34
C ALA A 137 3.17 -14.25 10.49
N GLU A 138 3.01 -13.85 11.76
CA GLU A 138 3.29 -14.71 12.92
C GLU A 138 2.41 -15.96 12.92
N ARG A 139 1.13 -15.82 12.54
CA ARG A 139 0.16 -16.91 12.54
C ARG A 139 0.12 -17.66 11.21
N PHE A 140 0.10 -16.92 10.11
CA PHE A 140 -0.18 -17.44 8.77
C PHE A 140 1.07 -17.54 7.89
N GLY A 141 2.24 -17.09 8.37
CA GLY A 141 3.47 -17.14 7.61
C GLY A 141 3.35 -16.39 6.28
N ARG A 142 3.61 -17.09 5.17
CA ARG A 142 3.52 -16.52 3.82
C ARG A 142 2.08 -16.31 3.37
N ASP A 143 1.12 -17.06 3.90
CA ASP A 143 -0.28 -16.98 3.50
C ASP A 143 -0.93 -15.66 3.92
N ALA A 144 -0.30 -14.95 4.87
CA ALA A 144 -0.65 -13.57 5.22
C ALA A 144 -0.67 -12.63 3.99
N ILE A 145 0.08 -12.93 2.93
CA ILE A 145 0.05 -12.20 1.65
C ILE A 145 -1.34 -12.26 1.01
N PHE A 146 -1.97 -13.44 0.98
CA PHE A 146 -3.31 -13.61 0.42
C PHE A 146 -4.36 -12.94 1.31
N ILE A 147 -4.21 -13.07 2.63
CA ILE A 147 -5.16 -12.50 3.59
C ILE A 147 -5.16 -10.97 3.52
N GLN A 148 -4.01 -10.31 3.47
CA GLN A 148 -3.95 -8.84 3.36
C GLN A 148 -4.32 -8.32 1.96
N MET A 149 -4.16 -9.15 0.92
CA MET A 149 -4.49 -8.74 -0.46
C MET A 149 -5.99 -8.46 -0.60
N ILE A 150 -6.84 -9.24 0.06
CA ILE A 150 -8.30 -9.06 0.01
C ILE A 150 -8.70 -7.65 0.47
N PRO A 151 -8.39 -7.20 1.71
CA PRO A 151 -8.72 -5.86 2.16
C PRO A 151 -8.01 -4.76 1.35
N PHE A 152 -6.81 -5.03 0.82
CA PHE A 152 -6.15 -4.11 -0.11
C PHE A 152 -6.98 -3.91 -1.39
N ALA A 153 -7.45 -5.00 -2.02
CA ALA A 153 -8.30 -4.93 -3.19
C ALA A 153 -9.65 -4.26 -2.87
N LEU A 154 -10.25 -4.55 -1.71
CA LEU A 154 -11.50 -3.92 -1.26
C LEU A 154 -11.37 -2.40 -1.08
N LEU A 155 -10.23 -1.93 -0.56
CA LEU A 155 -9.96 -0.49 -0.41
C LEU A 155 -9.91 0.24 -1.77
N HIS A 156 -9.61 -0.48 -2.84
CA HIS A 156 -9.46 0.06 -4.19
C HIS A 156 -10.68 -0.22 -5.09
N LEU A 157 -11.77 -0.75 -4.54
CA LEU A 157 -13.03 -0.84 -5.28
C LEU A 157 -13.47 0.56 -5.74
N GLY A 158 -13.96 0.64 -6.97
CA GLY A 158 -14.34 1.89 -7.62
C GLY A 158 -13.33 2.40 -8.66
N LYS A 159 -12.13 1.80 -8.75
CA LYS A 159 -11.23 2.03 -9.89
C LYS A 159 -11.82 1.44 -11.18
N PRO A 160 -11.68 2.11 -12.34
CA PRO A 160 -12.27 1.66 -13.59
C PRO A 160 -11.63 0.36 -14.14
N GLY A 161 -12.47 -0.57 -14.58
CA GLY A 161 -12.10 -1.70 -15.45
C GLY A 161 -10.92 -2.55 -14.98
N VAL A 162 -9.90 -2.65 -15.83
CA VAL A 162 -8.70 -3.51 -15.66
C VAL A 162 -7.90 -3.15 -14.40
N GLU A 163 -7.96 -1.90 -13.92
CA GLU A 163 -7.24 -1.48 -12.72
C GLU A 163 -7.71 -2.18 -11.44
N ALA A 164 -8.99 -2.55 -11.37
CA ALA A 164 -9.52 -3.32 -10.25
C ALA A 164 -8.89 -4.72 -10.18
N PHE A 165 -8.71 -5.39 -11.33
CA PHE A 165 -8.06 -6.69 -11.41
C PHE A 165 -6.56 -6.61 -11.14
N THR A 166 -5.87 -5.60 -11.67
CA THR A 166 -4.43 -5.42 -11.42
C THR A 166 -4.14 -5.04 -9.97
N THR A 167 -5.12 -4.52 -9.23
CA THR A 167 -4.98 -4.28 -7.78
C THR A 167 -4.79 -5.58 -7.00
N ILE A 168 -5.46 -6.68 -7.36
CA ILE A 168 -5.24 -7.99 -6.71
C ILE A 168 -3.79 -8.43 -6.92
N ILE A 169 -3.29 -8.37 -8.16
CA ILE A 169 -1.93 -8.75 -8.52
C ILE A 169 -0.91 -7.86 -7.81
N THR A 170 -1.11 -6.54 -7.84
CA THR A 170 -0.31 -5.56 -7.11
C THR A 170 -0.30 -5.87 -5.61
N GLY A 171 -1.47 -6.19 -5.05
CA GLY A 171 -1.66 -6.61 -3.68
C GLY A 171 -0.73 -7.73 -3.25
N LEU A 172 -0.67 -8.79 -4.08
CA LEU A 172 0.18 -9.96 -3.89
C LEU A 172 1.67 -9.61 -4.03
N ILE A 173 2.05 -8.89 -5.09
CA ILE A 173 3.46 -8.58 -5.37
C ILE A 173 4.04 -7.68 -4.27
N LEU A 174 3.33 -6.61 -3.89
CA LEU A 174 3.77 -5.70 -2.83
C LEU A 174 3.86 -6.42 -1.48
N GLY A 175 2.93 -7.33 -1.19
CA GLY A 175 3.00 -8.21 -0.01
C GLY A 175 4.25 -9.10 -0.03
N TYR A 176 4.57 -9.69 -1.19
CA TYR A 176 5.78 -10.48 -1.38
C TYR A 176 7.05 -9.64 -1.19
N ILE A 177 7.12 -8.45 -1.79
CA ILE A 177 8.25 -7.52 -1.67
C ILE A 177 8.49 -7.16 -0.21
N ALA A 178 7.43 -6.81 0.52
CA ALA A 178 7.53 -6.47 1.93
C ALA A 178 7.99 -7.65 2.79
N LEU A 179 7.40 -8.84 2.57
CA LEU A 179 7.76 -10.03 3.35
C LEU A 179 9.20 -10.48 3.08
N LYS A 180 9.68 -10.41 1.84
CA LYS A 180 11.05 -10.77 1.45
C LYS A 180 12.10 -9.77 1.92
N SER A 181 11.78 -8.49 1.85
CA SER A 181 12.68 -7.42 2.33
C SER A 181 12.61 -7.24 3.84
N LYS A 182 11.57 -7.75 4.52
CA LYS A 182 11.29 -7.55 5.96
C LYS A 182 11.08 -6.07 6.33
N ALA A 183 10.58 -5.29 5.38
CA ALA A 183 10.27 -3.87 5.53
C ALA A 183 9.11 -3.47 4.62
N TRP A 184 8.31 -2.48 5.02
CA TRP A 184 7.20 -2.00 4.18
C TRP A 184 7.64 -0.95 3.15
N TRP A 185 8.72 -0.21 3.41
CA TRP A 185 9.17 0.89 2.54
C TRP A 185 9.52 0.47 1.10
N PRO A 186 10.00 -0.75 0.77
CA PRO A 186 10.23 -1.12 -0.62
C PRO A 186 8.91 -1.31 -1.39
N ALA A 187 7.85 -1.78 -0.72
CA ALA A 187 6.51 -1.83 -1.30
C ALA A 187 5.97 -0.41 -1.54
N TRP A 188 6.25 0.52 -0.63
CA TRP A 188 5.97 1.94 -0.82
C TRP A 188 6.67 2.56 -2.03
N LEU A 189 7.98 2.32 -2.22
CA LEU A 189 8.67 2.78 -3.43
C LEU A 189 8.08 2.16 -4.71
N SER A 190 7.71 0.88 -4.64
CA SER A 190 7.07 0.17 -5.75
C SER A 190 5.73 0.82 -6.12
N HIS A 191 4.87 1.08 -5.12
CA HIS A 191 3.58 1.72 -5.34
C HIS A 191 3.73 3.19 -5.80
N LEU A 192 4.70 3.93 -5.25
CA LEU A 192 5.01 5.30 -5.67
C LEU A 192 5.39 5.38 -7.15
N SER A 193 6.11 4.37 -7.65
CA SER A 193 6.50 4.32 -9.06
C SER A 193 5.31 4.29 -10.03
N ILE A 194 4.16 3.71 -9.62
CA ILE A 194 2.93 3.71 -10.42
C ILE A 194 2.42 5.14 -10.59
N GLY A 195 2.24 5.86 -9.48
CA GLY A 195 1.71 7.23 -9.50
C GLY A 195 2.68 8.22 -10.17
N LEU A 196 3.99 8.02 -9.99
CA LEU A 196 5.02 8.78 -10.67
C LEU A 196 4.94 8.61 -12.19
N THR A 197 4.89 7.37 -12.67
CA THR A 197 4.91 7.09 -14.11
C THR A 197 3.60 7.49 -14.79
N ILE A 198 2.44 7.22 -14.19
CA ILE A 198 1.14 7.71 -14.68
C ILE A 198 1.10 9.24 -14.67
N GLY A 199 1.57 9.88 -13.60
CA GLY A 199 1.55 11.34 -13.47
C GLY A 199 2.41 12.05 -14.50
N ILE A 200 3.63 11.54 -14.76
CA ILE A 200 4.50 12.07 -15.82
C ILE A 200 3.81 11.89 -17.17
N TYR A 201 3.27 10.71 -17.44
CA TYR A 201 2.59 10.43 -18.70
C TYR A 201 1.37 11.35 -18.92
N ALA A 202 0.46 11.43 -17.96
CA ALA A 202 -0.79 12.15 -18.12
C ALA A 202 -0.60 13.66 -18.33
N ASN A 203 0.52 14.22 -17.87
CA ASN A 203 0.81 15.66 -17.95
C ASN A 203 1.82 16.03 -19.06
N TRP A 204 2.72 15.13 -19.46
CA TRP A 204 3.77 15.42 -20.45
C TRP A 204 3.98 14.34 -21.52
N GLY A 205 3.13 13.31 -21.57
CA GLY A 205 3.28 12.19 -22.49
C GLY A 205 3.22 12.54 -23.98
N THR A 206 2.80 13.75 -24.35
CA THR A 206 2.81 14.26 -25.74
C THR A 206 4.08 15.02 -26.11
N LEU A 207 5.04 15.17 -25.18
CA LEU A 207 6.34 15.80 -25.43
C LEU A 207 7.41 14.81 -25.91
N PHE A 208 7.06 13.53 -26.03
CA PHE A 208 7.91 12.43 -26.48
C PHE A 208 7.19 11.64 -27.57
#